data_AF-A0A1W9Q4T6-F1
#
_entry.id   AF-A0A1W9Q4T6-F1
#
_cell.length_a   1.000
_cell.length_b   1.000
_cell.length_c   1.000
_cell.angle_alpha   90.00
_cell.angle_beta   90.00
_cell.angle_gamma   90.00
#
_symmetry.space_group_name_H-M   'P 1'
#
loop_
_entity.id
_entity.type
_entity.pdbx_description
1 polymer ?
#
loop_
_entity_poly.entity_id
_entity_poly.type
_entity_poly.pdbx_seq_one_letter_code
_entity_poly.pdbx_strand_id
1 'polypeptide(L)'
;MKQKTLSVGKTPALSIDLVPGDLRITGWDRDEIKAKTNGSALEMTAQDEKVTLSCDGDLILSVPRAAEIKITSVEGDASLRVLGNALKLGKVAGDLALRNIGQAEIEKVNGDLVVRHAANGLQVSQIDGDASVRDVGGDVQLKKIGSDLHLRNVEDSVSTQVGADAVLFINPQEGAKYNIRADSDILLRLPQNADAEMTLSAGSDLLVNLPDVEKSDGTTRTLTLGSGSAKMTLTAGGDLRVTSRADEWASLADFDISLPFIGADFPGIPDDLAEQISRKADVATRKMDRKIHKAERKIHHAERKMRHAERRAHAHEKRFNRSSHWGGEKKPSDPVSDDERLLILKMLQEKKISADDAEKLLSALEE
;
A
#
# COMPACT_ATOMS: atom_id res chain seq x y z
N MET A 1 1.72 -29.56 26.59
CA MET A 1 2.81 -28.87 25.85
C MET A 1 4.08 -29.71 25.95
N LYS A 2 4.59 -30.22 24.81
CA LYS A 2 5.87 -30.91 24.71
C LYS A 2 6.96 -29.90 24.32
N GLN A 3 8.19 -30.14 24.75
CA GLN A 3 9.34 -29.35 24.35
C GLN A 3 10.56 -30.23 24.12
N LYS A 4 11.39 -29.87 23.13
CA LYS A 4 12.69 -30.49 22.87
C LYS A 4 13.70 -29.41 22.53
N THR A 5 14.96 -29.67 22.86
CA THR A 5 16.10 -28.81 22.50
C THR A 5 17.20 -29.70 21.96
N LEU A 6 17.83 -29.27 20.88
CA LEU A 6 18.89 -30.00 20.20
C LEU A 6 20.01 -29.03 19.87
N SER A 7 21.23 -29.34 20.32
CA SER A 7 22.42 -28.61 19.92
C SER A 7 22.74 -28.88 18.46
N VAL A 8 23.10 -27.84 17.73
CA VAL A 8 23.34 -27.86 16.28
C VAL A 8 24.55 -27.01 15.93
N GLY A 9 24.99 -27.05 14.67
CA GLY A 9 25.94 -26.06 14.15
C GLY A 9 25.31 -24.67 13.99
N LYS A 10 26.10 -23.71 13.48
CA LYS A 10 25.65 -22.33 13.25
C LYS A 10 24.64 -22.20 12.10
N THR A 11 24.76 -23.07 11.10
CA THR A 11 23.98 -23.05 9.85
C THR A 11 23.27 -24.38 9.63
N PRO A 12 22.40 -24.83 10.55
CA PRO A 12 21.72 -26.11 10.38
C PRO A 12 20.71 -26.05 9.23
N ALA A 13 20.52 -27.16 8.55
CA ALA A 13 19.46 -27.32 7.55
C ALA A 13 18.22 -27.96 8.20
N LEU A 14 17.24 -27.16 8.57
CA LEU A 14 15.99 -27.62 9.19
C LEU A 14 14.96 -27.98 8.11
N SER A 15 14.46 -29.22 8.15
CA SER A 15 13.41 -29.72 7.27
C SER A 15 12.19 -30.16 8.08
N ILE A 16 11.01 -29.66 7.71
CA ILE A 16 9.71 -30.02 8.30
C ILE A 16 8.75 -30.36 7.17
N ASP A 17 8.21 -31.57 7.17
CA ASP A 17 7.29 -31.98 6.10
C ASP A 17 5.88 -31.41 6.32
N LEU A 18 5.39 -31.40 7.56
CA LEU A 18 4.04 -30.93 7.87
C LEU A 18 4.01 -30.30 9.27
N VAL A 19 3.38 -29.14 9.36
CA VAL A 19 2.91 -28.56 10.63
C VAL A 19 1.37 -28.58 10.60
N PRO A 20 0.71 -29.46 11.37
CA PRO A 20 -0.75 -29.60 11.33
C PRO A 20 -1.55 -28.39 11.86
N GLY A 21 -0.90 -27.45 12.53
CA GLY A 21 -1.53 -26.24 13.06
C GLY A 21 -0.68 -25.00 12.75
N ASP A 22 -0.66 -24.05 13.68
CA ASP A 22 0.04 -22.78 13.49
C ASP A 22 1.55 -22.92 13.67
N LEU A 23 2.32 -22.17 12.89
CA LEU A 23 3.77 -22.16 12.94
C LEU A 23 4.31 -20.79 13.37
N ARG A 24 5.16 -20.79 14.39
CA ARG A 24 5.97 -19.63 14.75
C ARG A 24 7.45 -19.98 14.77
N ILE A 25 8.26 -19.28 13.99
CA ILE A 25 9.72 -19.43 13.99
C ILE A 25 10.37 -18.09 14.33
N THR A 26 11.36 -18.12 15.22
CA THR A 26 12.19 -16.95 15.53
C THR A 26 13.67 -17.31 15.55
N GLY A 27 14.47 -16.58 14.80
CA GLY A 27 15.93 -16.74 14.82
C GLY A 27 16.59 -16.10 16.05
N TRP A 28 17.63 -16.75 16.57
CA TRP A 28 18.41 -16.30 17.73
C TRP A 28 19.92 -16.56 17.59
N ASP A 29 20.69 -16.09 18.57
CA ASP A 29 22.16 -16.16 18.59
C ASP A 29 22.71 -17.39 19.33
N ARG A 30 21.93 -18.49 19.34
CA ARG A 30 22.33 -19.74 19.98
C ARG A 30 22.45 -20.85 18.95
N ASP A 31 23.46 -21.70 19.13
CA ASP A 31 23.71 -22.89 18.32
C ASP A 31 22.84 -24.07 18.81
N GLU A 32 21.56 -23.81 19.01
CA GLU A 32 20.57 -24.77 19.46
C GLU A 32 19.25 -24.53 18.73
N ILE A 33 18.51 -25.60 18.45
CA ILE A 33 17.11 -25.54 18.04
C ILE A 33 16.25 -25.90 19.23
N LYS A 34 15.32 -25.03 19.59
CA LYS A 34 14.30 -25.27 20.61
C LYS A 34 12.94 -25.33 19.97
N ALA A 35 12.25 -26.44 20.16
CA ALA A 35 10.92 -26.68 19.66
C ALA A 35 9.93 -26.86 20.81
N LYS A 36 8.74 -26.29 20.66
CA LYS A 36 7.60 -26.49 21.56
C LYS A 36 6.35 -26.74 20.72
N THR A 37 5.50 -27.65 21.21
CA THR A 37 4.19 -27.90 20.61
C THR A 37 3.13 -28.06 21.69
N ASN A 38 1.90 -27.64 21.39
CA ASN A 38 0.73 -27.94 22.22
C ASN A 38 0.25 -29.39 22.05
N GLY A 39 0.66 -30.06 20.97
CA GLY A 39 0.37 -31.45 20.68
C GLY A 39 1.06 -32.47 21.60
N SER A 40 0.80 -33.74 21.33
CA SER A 40 1.27 -34.88 22.12
C SER A 40 2.59 -35.46 21.62
N ALA A 41 2.91 -35.26 20.34
CA ALA A 41 4.08 -35.77 19.64
C ALA A 41 5.00 -34.61 19.22
N LEU A 42 6.28 -34.75 19.54
CA LEU A 42 7.34 -33.85 19.06
C LEU A 42 8.61 -34.67 18.90
N GLU A 43 9.05 -34.86 17.67
CA GLU A 43 10.30 -35.53 17.35
C GLU A 43 11.23 -34.57 16.62
N MET A 44 12.51 -34.65 16.97
CA MET A 44 13.55 -33.82 16.37
C MET A 44 14.82 -34.66 16.34
N THR A 45 15.37 -34.85 15.15
CA THR A 45 16.59 -35.66 14.94
C THR A 45 17.58 -34.90 14.09
N ALA A 46 18.87 -35.05 14.38
CA ALA A 46 19.96 -34.48 13.58
C ALA A 46 20.82 -35.60 13.00
N GLN A 47 21.11 -35.51 11.70
CA GLN A 47 22.07 -36.33 10.98
C GLN A 47 22.82 -35.42 10.00
N ASP A 48 24.16 -35.39 10.06
CA ASP A 48 25.02 -34.65 9.12
C ASP A 48 24.54 -33.19 8.86
N GLU A 49 24.35 -32.41 9.92
CA GLU A 49 23.86 -31.00 9.91
C GLU A 49 22.42 -30.78 9.41
N LYS A 50 21.76 -31.84 8.93
CA LYS A 50 20.34 -31.84 8.61
C LYS A 50 19.54 -32.18 9.85
N VAL A 51 18.58 -31.31 10.17
CA VAL A 51 17.64 -31.50 11.27
C VAL A 51 16.26 -31.77 10.68
N THR A 52 15.66 -32.89 11.05
CA THR A 52 14.26 -33.18 10.76
C THR A 52 13.42 -33.00 12.02
N LEU A 53 12.25 -32.40 11.87
CA LEU A 53 11.32 -32.18 12.96
C LEU A 53 9.91 -32.58 12.54
N SER A 54 9.20 -33.30 13.41
CA SER A 54 7.79 -33.64 13.26
C SER A 54 7.00 -33.30 14.53
N CYS A 55 5.75 -32.89 14.35
CA CYS A 55 4.79 -32.61 15.42
C CYS A 55 3.36 -32.94 14.99
N ASP A 56 2.43 -32.99 15.95
CA ASP A 56 1.01 -33.29 15.75
C ASP A 56 0.07 -32.10 16.07
N GLY A 57 0.61 -30.88 16.18
CA GLY A 57 -0.14 -29.66 16.46
C GLY A 57 0.67 -28.40 16.15
N ASP A 58 0.34 -27.31 16.82
CA ASP A 58 1.02 -26.01 16.65
C ASP A 58 2.49 -26.11 17.04
N LEU A 59 3.34 -25.34 16.36
CA LEU A 59 4.78 -25.43 16.51
C LEU A 59 5.40 -24.06 16.73
N ILE A 60 6.12 -23.94 17.84
CA ILE A 60 6.95 -22.76 18.15
C ILE A 60 8.41 -23.19 18.12
N LEU A 61 9.19 -22.59 17.23
CA LEU A 61 10.61 -22.84 17.05
C LEU A 61 11.45 -21.61 17.36
N SER A 62 12.57 -21.86 18.03
CA SER A 62 13.70 -20.95 18.09
C SER A 62 14.90 -21.64 17.44
N VAL A 63 15.50 -21.00 16.45
CA VAL A 63 16.53 -21.59 15.58
C VAL A 63 17.70 -20.62 15.43
N PRO A 64 18.93 -21.07 15.14
CA PRO A 64 20.02 -20.16 14.79
C PRO A 64 19.60 -19.22 13.65
N ARG A 65 19.97 -17.93 13.71
CA ARG A 65 19.62 -16.95 12.66
C ARG A 65 20.06 -17.39 11.26
N ALA A 66 21.18 -18.10 11.17
CA ALA A 66 21.73 -18.59 9.91
C ALA A 66 21.25 -19.99 9.52
N ALA A 67 20.18 -20.50 10.15
CA ALA A 67 19.55 -21.74 9.74
C ALA A 67 18.93 -21.62 8.34
N GLU A 68 19.13 -22.65 7.52
CA GLU A 68 18.37 -22.84 6.29
C GLU A 68 17.10 -23.61 6.62
N ILE A 69 15.94 -23.09 6.21
CA ILE A 69 14.66 -23.65 6.61
C ILE A 69 13.89 -24.09 5.37
N LYS A 70 13.49 -25.35 5.36
CA LYS A 70 12.59 -25.93 4.39
C LYS A 70 11.36 -26.50 5.10
N ILE A 71 10.20 -25.97 4.78
CA ILE A 71 8.91 -26.46 5.29
C ILE A 71 8.00 -26.77 4.11
N THR A 72 7.44 -27.97 4.05
CA THR A 72 6.61 -28.38 2.91
C THR A 72 5.16 -27.91 3.06
N SER A 73 4.53 -28.08 4.23
CA SER A 73 3.16 -27.58 4.46
C SER A 73 2.96 -27.09 5.90
N VAL A 74 2.16 -26.04 6.05
CA VAL A 74 1.59 -25.52 7.29
C VAL A 74 0.08 -25.45 7.11
N GLU A 75 -0.68 -26.17 7.93
CA GLU A 75 -2.15 -26.24 7.81
C GLU A 75 -2.88 -25.13 8.59
N GLY A 76 -2.16 -24.31 9.36
CA GLY A 76 -2.64 -23.08 9.98
C GLY A 76 -1.94 -21.83 9.45
N ASP A 77 -1.80 -20.84 10.33
CA ASP A 77 -1.08 -19.59 10.06
C ASP A 77 0.43 -19.75 10.30
N ALA A 78 1.24 -18.93 9.64
CA ALA A 78 2.70 -18.96 9.78
C ALA A 78 3.29 -17.57 10.07
N SER A 79 4.07 -17.45 11.15
CA SER A 79 4.85 -16.26 11.48
C SER A 79 6.34 -16.59 11.63
N LEU A 80 7.16 -16.11 10.70
CA LEU A 80 8.60 -16.35 10.69
C LEU A 80 9.36 -15.04 10.83
N ARG A 81 10.35 -15.02 11.72
CA ARG A 81 11.07 -13.79 12.09
C ARG A 81 12.56 -14.01 12.28
N VAL A 82 13.36 -13.03 11.85
CA VAL A 82 14.81 -12.94 12.13
C VAL A 82 15.58 -14.14 11.56
N LEU A 83 15.35 -14.46 10.29
CA LEU A 83 16.01 -15.56 9.59
C LEU A 83 16.93 -14.97 8.52
N GLY A 84 18.24 -15.15 8.65
CA GLY A 84 19.23 -14.51 7.77
C GLY A 84 19.46 -15.23 6.45
N ASN A 85 19.25 -16.56 6.42
CA ASN A 85 19.49 -17.39 5.24
C ASN A 85 18.19 -17.69 4.47
N ALA A 86 18.30 -18.52 3.44
CA ALA A 86 17.17 -18.88 2.58
C ALA A 86 16.06 -19.60 3.36
N LEU A 87 14.83 -19.13 3.15
CA LEU A 87 13.59 -19.75 3.59
C LEU A 87 12.88 -20.34 2.37
N LYS A 88 12.64 -21.65 2.39
CA LYS A 88 11.74 -22.34 1.45
C LYS A 88 10.50 -22.81 2.17
N LEU A 89 9.34 -22.34 1.74
CA LEU A 89 8.04 -22.68 2.32
C LEU A 89 7.12 -23.15 1.20
N GLY A 90 6.54 -24.34 1.31
CA GLY A 90 5.60 -24.84 0.31
C GLY A 90 4.25 -24.16 0.46
N LYS A 91 3.31 -24.84 1.10
CA LYS A 91 1.94 -24.34 1.28
C LYS A 91 1.71 -23.83 2.71
N VAL A 92 1.02 -22.69 2.82
CA VAL A 92 0.42 -22.19 4.06
C VAL A 92 -1.09 -22.11 3.85
N ALA A 93 -1.86 -22.81 4.69
CA ALA A 93 -3.32 -22.87 4.56
C ALA A 93 -4.03 -21.62 5.10
N GLY A 94 -3.42 -20.90 6.03
CA GLY A 94 -3.86 -19.60 6.51
C GLY A 94 -2.98 -18.44 6.04
N ASP A 95 -2.73 -17.49 6.93
CA ASP A 95 -1.97 -16.27 6.68
C ASP A 95 -0.46 -16.46 6.87
N LEU A 96 0.34 -15.69 6.14
CA LEU A 96 1.81 -15.71 6.24
C LEU A 96 2.38 -14.34 6.60
N ALA A 97 3.03 -14.25 7.76
CA ALA A 97 3.75 -13.08 8.22
C ALA A 97 5.27 -13.32 8.27
N LEU A 98 6.02 -12.62 7.41
CA LEU A 98 7.48 -12.64 7.35
C LEU A 98 8.06 -11.33 7.87
N ARG A 99 9.04 -11.41 8.78
CA ARG A 99 9.74 -10.22 9.27
C ARG A 99 11.24 -10.42 9.39
N ASN A 100 12.03 -9.56 8.78
CA ASN A 100 13.49 -9.62 8.79
C ASN A 100 13.97 -11.00 8.31
N ILE A 101 13.64 -11.33 7.07
CA ILE A 101 14.04 -12.58 6.43
C ILE A 101 15.16 -12.29 5.43
N GLY A 102 16.00 -13.28 5.11
CA GLY A 102 16.99 -13.23 4.04
C GLY A 102 16.32 -13.29 2.68
N GLN A 103 16.49 -14.40 1.98
CA GLN A 103 15.72 -14.72 0.77
C GLN A 103 14.53 -15.61 1.14
N ALA A 104 13.37 -15.39 0.53
CA ALA A 104 12.20 -16.24 0.75
C ALA A 104 11.62 -16.75 -0.58
N GLU A 105 11.39 -18.06 -0.67
CA GLU A 105 10.70 -18.75 -1.75
C GLU A 105 9.48 -19.45 -1.17
N ILE A 106 8.29 -19.02 -1.59
CA ILE A 106 7.00 -19.53 -1.12
C ILE A 106 6.18 -20.07 -2.30
N GLU A 107 5.64 -21.28 -2.16
CA GLU A 107 4.79 -21.85 -3.21
C GLU A 107 3.40 -21.23 -3.17
N LYS A 108 2.68 -21.39 -2.04
CA LYS A 108 1.30 -20.95 -1.94
C LYS A 108 0.93 -20.44 -0.54
N VAL A 109 0.22 -19.33 -0.49
CA VAL A 109 -0.47 -18.80 0.71
C VAL A 109 -1.97 -18.74 0.38
N ASN A 110 -2.79 -19.43 1.17
CA ASN A 110 -4.24 -19.46 0.99
C ASN A 110 -4.96 -18.26 1.64
N GLY A 111 -4.34 -17.61 2.63
CA GLY A 111 -4.78 -16.35 3.21
C GLY A 111 -3.97 -15.15 2.71
N ASP A 112 -3.68 -14.23 3.61
CA ASP A 112 -2.96 -12.99 3.34
C ASP A 112 -1.45 -13.13 3.53
N LEU A 113 -0.69 -12.36 2.75
CA LEU A 113 0.77 -12.26 2.87
C LEU A 113 1.18 -10.90 3.41
N VAL A 114 1.94 -10.90 4.51
CA VAL A 114 2.61 -9.71 5.03
C VAL A 114 4.12 -9.94 5.08
N VAL A 115 4.88 -9.13 4.35
CA VAL A 115 6.35 -9.14 4.38
C VAL A 115 6.86 -7.78 4.84
N ARG A 116 7.54 -7.78 5.99
CA ARG A 116 8.24 -6.61 6.52
C ARG A 116 9.73 -6.90 6.55
N HIS A 117 10.46 -6.42 5.55
CA HIS A 117 11.89 -6.64 5.37
C HIS A 117 12.28 -8.04 4.87
N ALA A 118 12.73 -8.12 3.63
CA ALA A 118 13.41 -9.28 3.02
C ALA A 118 14.71 -8.83 2.35
N ALA A 119 15.86 -9.36 2.78
CA ALA A 119 17.16 -8.81 2.40
C ALA A 119 17.57 -9.08 0.94
N ASN A 120 17.29 -10.28 0.42
CA ASN A 120 17.86 -10.73 -0.86
C ASN A 120 16.81 -11.02 -1.96
N GLY A 121 15.52 -10.83 -1.65
CA GLY A 121 14.42 -11.05 -2.59
C GLY A 121 13.29 -11.91 -2.04
N LEU A 122 12.16 -11.85 -2.74
CA LEU A 122 10.91 -12.50 -2.39
C LEU A 122 10.30 -13.14 -3.64
N GLN A 123 10.08 -14.45 -3.60
CA GLN A 123 9.36 -15.18 -4.64
C GLN A 123 8.15 -15.88 -4.04
N VAL A 124 6.97 -15.62 -4.57
CA VAL A 124 5.72 -16.27 -4.17
C VAL A 124 4.94 -16.68 -5.41
N SER A 125 4.58 -17.96 -5.54
CA SER A 125 3.86 -18.42 -6.73
C SER A 125 2.36 -18.11 -6.70
N GLN A 126 1.72 -18.17 -5.53
CA GLN A 126 0.29 -17.85 -5.43
C GLN A 126 -0.07 -17.34 -4.03
N ILE A 127 -0.84 -16.25 -3.97
CA ILE A 127 -1.46 -15.70 -2.78
C ILE A 127 -2.95 -15.59 -3.09
N ASP A 128 -3.81 -16.25 -2.32
CA ASP A 128 -5.26 -16.24 -2.58
C ASP A 128 -5.96 -15.01 -1.97
N GLY A 129 -5.37 -14.39 -0.94
CA GLY A 129 -5.83 -13.15 -0.31
C GLY A 129 -5.07 -11.89 -0.76
N ASP A 130 -4.83 -10.98 0.20
CA ASP A 130 -4.11 -9.72 0.02
C ASP A 130 -2.59 -9.89 0.18
N ALA A 131 -1.81 -8.98 -0.42
CA ALA A 131 -0.37 -8.93 -0.25
C ALA A 131 0.09 -7.53 0.20
N SER A 132 0.77 -7.46 1.35
CA SER A 132 1.44 -6.26 1.85
C SER A 132 2.93 -6.50 1.97
N VAL A 133 3.71 -5.91 1.06
CA VAL A 133 5.16 -6.15 0.94
C VAL A 133 5.90 -4.83 1.09
N ARG A 134 6.84 -4.80 2.04
CA ARG A 134 7.65 -3.62 2.33
C ARG A 134 9.12 -3.96 2.57
N ASP A 135 10.00 -3.09 2.07
CA ASP A 135 11.45 -3.10 2.28
C ASP A 135 12.09 -4.40 1.76
N VAL A 136 12.18 -4.57 0.44
CA VAL A 136 12.82 -5.75 -0.17
C VAL A 136 14.09 -5.32 -0.90
N GLY A 137 15.23 -5.88 -0.48
CA GLY A 137 16.57 -5.57 -1.02
C GLY A 137 16.95 -6.30 -2.32
N GLY A 138 15.98 -6.87 -3.02
CA GLY A 138 16.20 -7.62 -4.25
C GLY A 138 14.90 -7.83 -5.03
N ASP A 139 14.91 -8.77 -5.97
CA ASP A 139 13.75 -9.02 -6.84
C ASP A 139 12.50 -9.43 -6.06
N VAL A 140 11.35 -8.92 -6.51
CA VAL A 140 10.02 -9.34 -6.04
C VAL A 140 9.25 -9.99 -7.18
N GLN A 141 9.00 -11.29 -7.05
CA GLN A 141 8.18 -12.06 -7.99
C GLN A 141 6.97 -12.63 -7.28
N LEU A 142 5.80 -12.02 -7.48
CA LEU A 142 4.53 -12.47 -6.92
C LEU A 142 3.64 -12.91 -8.08
N LYS A 143 3.70 -14.18 -8.49
CA LYS A 143 3.13 -14.57 -9.80
C LYS A 143 1.63 -14.31 -9.90
N LYS A 144 0.89 -14.50 -8.80
CA LYS A 144 -0.55 -14.24 -8.71
C LYS A 144 -0.96 -13.87 -7.29
N ILE A 145 -1.70 -12.78 -7.16
CA ILE A 145 -2.37 -12.31 -5.94
C ILE A 145 -3.88 -12.30 -6.22
N GLY A 146 -4.68 -12.85 -5.30
CA GLY A 146 -6.12 -13.00 -5.47
C GLY A 146 -6.89 -11.69 -5.35
N SER A 147 -6.46 -10.83 -4.44
CA SER A 147 -7.11 -9.56 -4.11
C SER A 147 -6.15 -8.39 -4.30
N ASP A 148 -5.85 -7.61 -3.24
CA ASP A 148 -5.13 -6.34 -3.35
C ASP A 148 -3.61 -6.49 -3.13
N LEU A 149 -2.84 -5.59 -3.73
CA LEU A 149 -1.41 -5.46 -3.49
C LEU A 149 -1.06 -4.07 -2.94
N HIS A 150 -0.40 -4.05 -1.79
CA HIS A 150 0.32 -2.89 -1.30
C HIS A 150 1.83 -3.16 -1.32
N LEU A 151 2.56 -2.49 -2.22
CA LEU A 151 4.00 -2.67 -2.41
C LEU A 151 4.76 -1.38 -2.12
N ARG A 152 5.82 -1.47 -1.31
CA ARG A 152 6.66 -0.30 -0.98
C ARG A 152 8.13 -0.65 -0.81
N ASN A 153 9.00 0.24 -1.27
CA ASN A 153 10.45 0.19 -1.06
C ASN A 153 11.04 -1.16 -1.54
N VAL A 154 11.01 -1.39 -2.85
CA VAL A 154 11.71 -2.51 -3.49
C VAL A 154 12.95 -1.96 -4.20
N GLU A 155 14.08 -2.60 -3.98
CA GLU A 155 15.40 -2.17 -4.47
C GLU A 155 15.80 -2.78 -5.82
N ASP A 156 14.99 -3.68 -6.40
CA ASP A 156 15.24 -4.24 -7.72
C ASP A 156 13.92 -4.47 -8.49
N SER A 157 13.88 -5.47 -9.37
CA SER A 157 12.83 -5.72 -10.31
C SER A 157 11.57 -6.28 -9.64
N VAL A 158 10.41 -5.95 -10.20
CA VAL A 158 9.10 -6.41 -9.70
C VAL A 158 8.35 -7.07 -10.85
N SER A 159 7.80 -8.25 -10.60
CA SER A 159 6.88 -8.92 -11.53
C SER A 159 5.67 -9.45 -10.77
N THR A 160 4.47 -8.96 -11.09
CA THR A 160 3.25 -9.38 -10.38
C THR A 160 1.96 -9.29 -11.20
N GLN A 161 1.00 -10.17 -10.89
CA GLN A 161 -0.39 -10.13 -11.34
C GLN A 161 -1.31 -10.04 -10.13
N VAL A 162 -2.17 -9.02 -10.09
CA VAL A 162 -3.04 -8.66 -8.97
C VAL A 162 -4.50 -8.80 -9.40
N GLY A 163 -5.30 -9.53 -8.64
CA GLY A 163 -6.71 -9.81 -8.96
C GLY A 163 -7.68 -8.65 -8.71
N ALA A 164 -7.27 -7.67 -7.90
CA ALA A 164 -8.01 -6.44 -7.66
C ALA A 164 -7.09 -5.20 -7.81
N ASP A 165 -6.89 -4.42 -6.76
CA ASP A 165 -6.20 -3.12 -6.83
C ASP A 165 -4.72 -3.23 -6.46
N ALA A 166 -3.86 -2.40 -7.07
CA ALA A 166 -2.44 -2.30 -6.72
C ALA A 166 -2.03 -0.88 -6.32
N VAL A 167 -1.56 -0.72 -5.09
CA VAL A 167 -0.96 0.51 -4.57
C VAL A 167 0.55 0.33 -4.46
N LEU A 168 1.28 1.10 -5.26
CA LEU A 168 2.71 0.93 -5.46
C LEU A 168 3.47 2.19 -5.07
N PHE A 169 4.46 2.06 -4.20
CA PHE A 169 5.40 3.12 -3.84
C PHE A 169 6.81 2.66 -4.27
N ILE A 170 7.18 3.01 -5.50
CA ILE A 170 8.40 2.50 -6.14
C ILE A 170 9.35 3.66 -6.38
N ASN A 171 10.62 3.47 -6.01
CA ASN A 171 11.73 4.27 -6.47
C ASN A 171 12.46 3.48 -7.57
N PRO A 172 12.26 3.78 -8.86
CA PRO A 172 12.86 3.00 -9.94
C PRO A 172 14.39 2.96 -9.82
N GLN A 173 14.99 1.77 -9.96
CA GLN A 173 16.43 1.57 -9.95
C GLN A 173 16.98 1.37 -11.36
N GLU A 174 18.21 1.81 -11.59
CA GLU A 174 18.90 1.67 -12.89
C GLU A 174 18.93 0.20 -13.34
N GLY A 175 18.49 -0.07 -14.57
CA GLY A 175 18.48 -1.41 -15.16
C GLY A 175 17.33 -2.31 -14.68
N ALA A 176 16.62 -1.95 -13.61
CA ALA A 176 15.53 -2.76 -13.06
C ALA A 176 14.28 -2.72 -13.95
N LYS A 177 13.49 -3.80 -13.87
CA LYS A 177 12.26 -3.98 -14.64
C LYS A 177 11.05 -4.16 -13.73
N TYR A 178 10.02 -3.38 -13.97
CA TYR A 178 8.79 -3.38 -13.19
C TYR A 178 7.64 -3.77 -14.11
N ASN A 179 7.16 -5.01 -14.02
CA ASN A 179 6.03 -5.54 -14.77
C ASN A 179 4.86 -5.81 -13.81
N ILE A 180 3.89 -4.91 -13.77
CA ILE A 180 2.74 -5.01 -12.86
C ILE A 180 1.45 -5.00 -13.66
N ARG A 181 0.63 -6.03 -13.44
CA ARG A 181 -0.74 -6.09 -13.95
C ARG A 181 -1.71 -6.16 -12.78
N ALA A 182 -2.77 -5.36 -12.82
CA ALA A 182 -3.91 -5.42 -11.92
C ALA A 182 -5.19 -5.57 -12.73
N ASP A 183 -6.12 -6.41 -12.26
CA ASP A 183 -7.41 -6.60 -12.93
C ASP A 183 -8.40 -5.45 -12.64
N SER A 184 -8.15 -4.65 -11.60
CA SER A 184 -8.87 -3.41 -11.28
C SER A 184 -7.91 -2.21 -11.39
N ASP A 185 -7.71 -1.43 -10.33
CA ASP A 185 -7.03 -0.13 -10.41
C ASP A 185 -5.54 -0.21 -10.04
N ILE A 186 -4.73 0.72 -10.55
CA ILE A 186 -3.34 0.91 -10.15
C ILE A 186 -3.10 2.34 -9.70
N LEU A 187 -2.61 2.51 -8.47
CA LEU A 187 -1.99 3.75 -8.00
C LEU A 187 -0.48 3.57 -7.90
N LEU A 188 0.26 4.16 -8.83
CA LEU A 188 1.72 4.24 -8.79
C LEU A 188 2.17 5.60 -8.22
N ARG A 189 2.93 5.55 -7.13
CA ARG A 189 3.65 6.69 -6.57
C ARG A 189 5.14 6.59 -6.84
N LEU A 190 5.68 7.66 -7.40
CA LEU A 190 7.09 7.81 -7.77
C LEU A 190 7.72 8.99 -7.00
N PRO A 191 9.03 8.97 -6.74
CA PRO A 191 9.73 10.17 -6.30
C PRO A 191 9.75 11.23 -7.44
N GLN A 192 9.95 12.51 -7.09
CA GLN A 192 9.96 13.59 -8.08
C GLN A 192 11.08 13.46 -9.12
N ASN A 193 12.19 12.82 -8.74
CA ASN A 193 13.37 12.58 -9.56
C ASN A 193 13.42 11.15 -10.12
N ALA A 194 12.26 10.49 -10.28
CA ALA A 194 12.21 9.15 -10.86
C ALA A 194 12.76 9.14 -12.30
N ASP A 195 13.54 8.11 -12.62
CA ASP A 195 14.14 7.91 -13.93
C ASP A 195 13.67 6.56 -14.49
N ALA A 196 12.75 6.59 -15.45
CA ALA A 196 12.12 5.39 -15.98
C ALA A 196 11.49 5.61 -17.36
N GLU A 197 11.67 4.62 -18.24
CA GLU A 197 10.83 4.42 -19.42
C GLU A 197 9.56 3.68 -18.99
N MET A 198 8.41 4.31 -19.17
CA MET A 198 7.13 3.79 -18.73
C MET A 198 6.19 3.51 -19.91
N THR A 199 5.61 2.32 -19.91
CA THR A 199 4.50 1.91 -20.77
C THR A 199 3.28 1.66 -19.88
N LEU A 200 2.27 2.51 -20.02
CA LEU A 200 1.08 2.54 -19.17
C LEU A 200 -0.15 2.18 -20.00
N SER A 201 -1.01 1.33 -19.44
CA SER A 201 -2.32 0.99 -20.01
C SER A 201 -3.36 0.90 -18.91
N ALA A 202 -4.47 1.62 -19.07
CA ALA A 202 -5.67 1.55 -18.26
C ALA A 202 -6.80 0.95 -19.10
N GLY A 203 -7.74 0.25 -18.46
CA GLY A 203 -8.99 -0.15 -19.11
C GLY A 203 -10.03 0.97 -19.11
N SER A 204 -9.94 1.87 -18.12
CA SER A 204 -10.76 3.07 -17.96
C SER A 204 -9.87 4.32 -18.03
N ASP A 205 -9.73 5.10 -16.96
CA ASP A 205 -9.03 6.38 -17.00
C ASP A 205 -7.54 6.24 -16.71
N LEU A 206 -6.70 6.91 -17.51
CA LEU A 206 -5.27 7.03 -17.27
C LEU A 206 -4.93 8.46 -16.86
N LEU A 207 -4.56 8.65 -15.59
CA LEU A 207 -4.15 9.94 -15.05
C LEU A 207 -2.67 9.95 -14.67
N VAL A 208 -1.87 10.70 -15.43
CA VAL A 208 -0.46 10.94 -15.11
C VAL A 208 -0.29 12.34 -14.55
N ASN A 209 0.02 12.45 -13.27
CA ASN A 209 0.24 13.70 -12.55
C ASN A 209 1.69 13.77 -12.05
N LEU A 210 2.60 14.01 -12.99
CA LEU A 210 4.03 14.17 -12.76
C LEU A 210 4.49 15.57 -13.19
N PRO A 211 5.53 16.15 -12.57
CA PRO A 211 6.13 17.40 -13.02
C PRO A 211 6.57 17.28 -14.47
N ASP A 212 6.40 18.36 -15.24
CA ASP A 212 6.85 18.47 -16.63
C ASP A 212 6.28 17.43 -17.61
N VAL A 213 5.23 16.70 -17.20
CA VAL A 213 4.49 15.77 -18.06
C VAL A 213 3.17 16.42 -18.46
N GLU A 214 2.99 16.67 -19.76
CA GLU A 214 1.75 17.21 -20.29
C GLU A 214 0.57 16.27 -20.02
N LYS A 215 -0.61 16.83 -19.80
CA LYS A 215 -1.84 16.04 -19.72
C LYS A 215 -2.15 15.42 -21.08
N SER A 216 -2.70 14.22 -21.05
CA SER A 216 -3.10 13.52 -22.25
C SER A 216 -4.47 12.89 -22.02
N ASP A 217 -5.30 12.92 -23.04
CA ASP A 217 -6.59 12.25 -23.07
C ASP A 217 -6.38 10.92 -23.81
N GLY A 218 -6.38 9.81 -23.08
CA GLY A 218 -6.15 8.48 -23.65
C GLY A 218 -5.86 7.46 -22.57
N THR A 219 -6.18 6.19 -22.82
CA THR A 219 -6.06 5.11 -21.84
C THR A 219 -4.73 4.37 -21.92
N THR A 220 -3.89 4.70 -22.91
CA THR A 220 -2.54 4.15 -23.08
C THR A 220 -1.55 5.28 -23.27
N ARG A 221 -0.36 5.14 -22.70
CA ARG A 221 0.70 6.14 -22.81
C ARG A 221 2.07 5.50 -22.67
N THR A 222 2.98 5.87 -23.56
CA THR A 222 4.42 5.65 -23.36
C THR A 222 5.07 6.98 -23.05
N LEU A 223 5.88 7.05 -22.00
CA LEU A 223 6.63 8.25 -21.65
C LEU A 223 7.94 7.92 -20.96
N THR A 224 8.92 8.81 -21.10
CA THR A 224 10.23 8.66 -20.49
C THR A 224 10.43 9.76 -19.45
N LEU A 225 10.76 9.36 -18.23
CA LEU A 225 11.20 10.24 -17.14
C LEU A 225 12.71 10.19 -17.05
N GLY A 226 13.38 11.34 -16.90
CA GLY A 226 14.83 11.40 -16.83
C GLY A 226 15.49 10.80 -18.07
N SER A 227 16.42 9.87 -17.89
CA SER A 227 17.12 9.16 -18.97
C SER A 227 16.43 7.88 -19.46
N GLY A 228 15.46 7.36 -18.72
CA GLY A 228 14.80 6.07 -18.99
C GLY A 228 15.60 4.85 -18.53
N SER A 229 16.38 4.99 -17.46
CA SER A 229 17.30 3.96 -16.92
C SER A 229 16.59 2.72 -16.37
N ALA A 230 15.40 2.87 -15.79
CA ALA A 230 14.52 1.77 -15.40
C ALA A 230 13.42 1.53 -16.43
N LYS A 231 12.86 0.32 -16.50
CA LYS A 231 11.71 0.02 -17.38
C LYS A 231 10.49 -0.36 -16.58
N MET A 232 9.37 0.31 -16.83
CA MET A 232 8.10 0.03 -16.15
C MET A 232 7.01 -0.26 -17.17
N THR A 233 6.34 -1.41 -17.03
CA THR A 233 5.13 -1.76 -17.77
C THR A 233 4.02 -1.97 -16.76
N LEU A 234 3.02 -1.09 -16.77
CA LEU A 234 1.87 -1.18 -15.87
C LEU A 234 0.58 -1.32 -16.68
N THR A 235 -0.26 -2.28 -16.29
CA THR A 235 -1.56 -2.52 -16.92
C THR A 235 -2.64 -2.66 -15.86
N ALA A 236 -3.57 -1.71 -15.81
CA ALA A 236 -4.77 -1.75 -14.99
C ALA A 236 -5.97 -2.19 -15.84
N GLY A 237 -6.85 -3.02 -15.29
CA GLY A 237 -8.15 -3.32 -15.90
C GLY A 237 -9.17 -2.19 -15.71
N GLY A 238 -9.00 -1.38 -14.67
CA GLY A 238 -9.73 -0.14 -14.41
C GLY A 238 -8.85 1.09 -14.64
N ASP A 239 -8.77 1.94 -13.63
CA ASP A 239 -8.05 3.21 -13.66
C ASP A 239 -6.56 3.02 -13.36
N LEU A 240 -5.71 3.80 -14.03
CA LEU A 240 -4.28 3.87 -13.75
C LEU A 240 -3.91 5.30 -13.40
N ARG A 241 -3.45 5.51 -12.16
CA ARG A 241 -2.97 6.79 -11.68
C ARG A 241 -1.48 6.75 -11.36
N VAL A 242 -0.72 7.63 -12.00
CA VAL A 242 0.70 7.86 -11.68
C VAL A 242 0.86 9.24 -11.06
N THR A 243 1.53 9.33 -9.91
CA THR A 243 1.72 10.62 -9.21
C THR A 243 3.04 10.69 -8.47
N SER A 244 3.64 11.89 -8.38
CA SER A 244 4.79 12.15 -7.52
C SER A 244 4.46 12.92 -6.24
N ARG A 245 3.18 13.25 -6.04
CA ARG A 245 2.72 13.91 -4.81
C ARG A 245 2.80 12.94 -3.63
N ALA A 246 3.69 13.26 -2.70
CA ALA A 246 3.60 12.80 -1.32
C ALA A 246 2.47 13.60 -0.65
N ASP A 247 1.21 13.18 -0.82
CA ASP A 247 0.14 13.78 -0.02
C ASP A 247 0.44 13.52 1.46
N GLU A 248 0.17 14.49 2.34
CA GLU A 248 0.49 14.43 3.78
C GLU A 248 -0.05 13.17 4.49
N TRP A 249 -1.05 12.48 3.91
CA TRP A 249 -1.57 11.19 4.35
C TRP A 249 -0.61 10.00 4.16
N ALA A 250 0.43 10.12 3.31
CA ALA A 250 1.45 9.09 3.15
C ALA A 250 2.22 8.83 4.47
N SER A 251 2.36 9.86 5.32
CA SER A 251 2.90 9.74 6.67
C SER A 251 1.94 9.08 7.68
N LEU A 252 0.65 8.96 7.34
CA LEU A 252 -0.32 8.18 8.13
C LEU A 252 -0.44 6.74 7.64
N ALA A 253 -0.10 6.46 6.37
CA ALA A 253 0.12 5.08 5.91
C ALA A 253 1.42 4.47 6.47
N ASP A 254 2.37 5.30 6.94
CA ASP A 254 3.45 4.86 7.84
C ASP A 254 2.91 4.42 9.23
N PHE A 255 1.68 4.80 9.58
CA PHE A 255 0.91 4.33 10.73
C PHE A 255 0.01 3.14 10.31
N ASP A 256 0.66 2.01 10.02
CA ASP A 256 0.14 0.62 10.03
C ASP A 256 -1.37 0.46 9.76
N ILE A 257 -1.81 0.67 8.51
CA ILE A 257 -3.19 0.38 8.03
C ILE A 257 -3.47 -1.16 7.99
N SER A 258 -2.56 -2.00 8.50
CA SER A 258 -2.68 -3.47 8.49
C SER A 258 -2.93 -4.11 9.86
N LEU A 259 -3.50 -3.39 10.84
CA LEU A 259 -3.76 -3.98 12.18
C LEU A 259 -5.23 -4.31 12.43
N PRO A 260 -5.71 -5.45 11.91
CA PRO A 260 -6.58 -6.33 12.69
C PRO A 260 -5.92 -7.67 13.09
N PHE A 261 -4.86 -8.12 12.41
CA PHE A 261 -4.39 -9.52 12.52
C PHE A 261 -3.14 -9.75 13.39
N ILE A 262 -2.50 -8.70 13.91
CA ILE A 262 -1.39 -8.89 14.85
C ILE A 262 -1.94 -8.91 16.27
N GLY A 263 -2.38 -10.09 16.70
CA GLY A 263 -2.27 -10.48 18.10
C GLY A 263 -0.83 -10.22 18.54
N ALA A 264 -0.63 -9.17 19.33
CA ALA A 264 0.66 -8.73 19.81
C ALA A 264 1.22 -9.71 20.84
N ASP A 265 1.57 -10.92 20.42
CA ASP A 265 2.40 -11.83 21.21
C ASP A 265 3.86 -11.38 21.11
N PHE A 266 4.21 -10.34 21.85
CA PHE A 266 5.59 -10.00 22.20
C PHE A 266 5.99 -10.79 23.44
N PRO A 267 6.90 -11.79 23.35
CA PRO A 267 7.41 -12.45 24.55
C PRO A 267 8.33 -11.48 25.30
N GLY A 268 7.91 -11.00 26.48
CA GLY A 268 8.75 -10.22 27.40
C GLY A 268 8.15 -8.95 28.01
N ILE A 269 6.88 -8.62 27.75
CA ILE A 269 6.19 -7.49 28.39
C ILE A 269 5.20 -8.03 29.45
N PRO A 270 5.20 -7.57 30.71
CA PRO A 270 4.27 -8.05 31.73
C PRO A 270 2.81 -7.67 31.45
N ASP A 271 1.87 -8.51 31.87
CA ASP A 271 0.43 -8.44 31.56
C ASP A 271 -0.25 -7.11 31.96
N ASP A 272 0.32 -6.38 32.92
CA ASP A 272 -0.18 -5.09 33.41
C ASP A 272 0.09 -3.92 32.44
N LEU A 273 1.10 -4.02 31.58
CA LEU A 273 1.42 -3.01 30.57
C LEU A 273 0.59 -3.19 29.28
N ALA A 274 0.24 -4.43 28.93
CA ALA A 274 -0.64 -4.73 27.81
C ALA A 274 -2.04 -4.10 28.01
N GLU A 275 -2.55 -4.15 29.24
CA GLU A 275 -3.82 -3.53 29.61
C GLU A 275 -3.76 -1.99 29.55
N GLN A 276 -2.61 -1.38 29.87
CA GLN A 276 -2.40 0.06 29.73
C GLN A 276 -2.25 0.52 28.27
N ILE A 277 -1.67 -0.31 27.40
CA ILE A 277 -1.53 -0.03 25.96
C ILE A 277 -2.89 -0.13 25.27
N SER A 278 -3.69 -1.15 25.61
CA SER A 278 -5.07 -1.30 25.11
C SER A 278 -5.94 -0.09 25.49
N ARG A 279 -5.90 0.35 26.76
CA ARG A 279 -6.61 1.56 27.19
C ARG A 279 -6.13 2.84 26.49
N LYS A 280 -4.84 2.93 26.13
CA LYS A 280 -4.29 4.06 25.36
C LYS A 280 -4.65 3.99 23.89
N ALA A 281 -4.74 2.80 23.31
CA ALA A 281 -5.23 2.56 21.95
C ALA A 281 -6.71 2.95 21.83
N ASP A 282 -7.54 2.62 22.81
CA ASP A 282 -8.96 3.03 22.90
C ASP A 282 -9.14 4.56 23.00
N VAL A 283 -8.23 5.25 23.69
CA VAL A 283 -8.23 6.71 23.78
C VAL A 283 -7.75 7.35 22.47
N ALA A 284 -6.85 6.68 21.73
CA ALA A 284 -6.37 7.11 20.43
C ALA A 284 -7.44 6.94 19.34
N THR A 285 -8.13 5.79 19.29
CA THR A 285 -9.27 5.54 18.38
C THR A 285 -10.42 6.51 18.66
N ARG A 286 -10.80 6.74 19.93
CA ARG A 286 -11.83 7.76 20.27
C ARG A 286 -11.44 9.19 19.88
N LYS A 287 -10.15 9.53 19.85
CA LYS A 287 -9.66 10.83 19.37
C LYS A 287 -9.65 10.90 17.84
N MET A 288 -9.40 9.79 17.14
CA MET A 288 -9.49 9.66 15.69
C MET A 288 -10.94 9.79 15.22
N ASP A 289 -11.88 9.09 15.87
CA ASP A 289 -13.32 9.16 15.55
C ASP A 289 -13.84 10.59 15.65
N ARG A 290 -13.44 11.33 16.68
CA ARG A 290 -13.83 12.75 16.85
C ARG A 290 -13.28 13.66 15.76
N LYS A 291 -12.16 13.32 15.12
CA LYS A 291 -11.59 14.07 14.00
C LYS A 291 -12.24 13.69 12.67
N ILE A 292 -12.50 12.41 12.45
CA ILE A 292 -13.25 11.89 11.29
C ILE A 292 -14.67 12.47 11.27
N HIS A 293 -15.40 12.39 12.38
CA HIS A 293 -16.75 12.96 12.50
C HIS A 293 -16.79 14.49 12.31
N LYS A 294 -15.72 15.21 12.66
CA LYS A 294 -15.62 16.66 12.40
C LYS A 294 -15.33 16.96 10.92
N ALA A 295 -14.58 16.10 10.25
CA ALA A 295 -14.32 16.21 8.81
C ALA A 295 -15.57 15.86 8.00
N GLU A 296 -16.25 14.77 8.34
CA GLU A 296 -17.54 14.36 7.75
C GLU A 296 -18.60 15.44 7.89
N ARG A 297 -18.71 16.09 9.06
CA ARG A 297 -19.64 17.21 9.25
C ARG A 297 -19.33 18.39 8.33
N LYS A 298 -18.06 18.66 8.00
CA LYS A 298 -17.69 19.74 7.09
C LYS A 298 -17.97 19.38 5.63
N ILE A 299 -17.68 18.14 5.24
CA ILE A 299 -17.99 17.61 3.91
C ILE A 299 -19.50 17.63 3.68
N HIS A 300 -20.28 17.10 4.63
CA HIS A 300 -21.75 17.11 4.54
C HIS A 300 -22.33 18.54 4.53
N HIS A 301 -21.69 19.51 5.20
CA HIS A 301 -22.11 20.91 5.13
C HIS A 301 -21.78 21.56 3.78
N ALA A 302 -20.64 21.20 3.17
CA ALA A 302 -20.27 21.62 1.83
C ALA A 302 -21.20 21.00 0.77
N GLU A 303 -21.50 19.71 0.87
CA GLU A 303 -22.46 19.01 0.00
C GLU A 303 -23.87 19.58 0.11
N ARG A 304 -24.35 19.93 1.30
CA ARG A 304 -25.67 20.58 1.46
C ARG A 304 -25.72 21.97 0.82
N LYS A 305 -24.60 22.72 0.87
CA LYS A 305 -24.51 24.02 0.19
C LYS A 305 -24.48 23.87 -1.33
N MET A 306 -23.73 22.89 -1.84
CA MET A 306 -23.70 22.59 -3.27
C MET A 306 -25.06 22.12 -3.78
N ARG A 307 -25.75 21.21 -3.06
CA ARG A 307 -27.11 20.76 -3.41
C ARG A 307 -28.14 21.90 -3.36
N HIS A 308 -27.99 22.88 -2.47
CA HIS A 308 -28.84 24.08 -2.46
C HIS A 308 -28.53 25.04 -3.60
N ALA A 309 -27.26 25.17 -3.99
CA ALA A 309 -26.85 25.95 -5.16
C ALA A 309 -27.36 25.31 -6.47
N GLU A 310 -27.22 23.99 -6.62
CA GLU A 310 -27.76 23.23 -7.77
C GLU A 310 -29.29 23.30 -7.85
N ARG A 311 -29.99 23.16 -6.72
CA ARG A 311 -31.46 23.32 -6.69
C ARG A 311 -31.90 24.75 -7.03
N ARG A 312 -31.11 25.76 -6.69
CA ARG A 312 -31.37 27.16 -7.09
C ARG A 312 -31.07 27.40 -8.56
N ALA A 313 -30.01 26.81 -9.10
CA ALA A 313 -29.67 26.86 -10.51
C ALA A 313 -30.76 26.18 -11.37
N HIS A 314 -31.19 24.98 -11.01
CA HIS A 314 -32.28 24.28 -11.70
C HIS A 314 -33.65 24.95 -11.54
N ALA A 315 -33.91 25.66 -10.44
CA ALA A 315 -35.14 26.45 -10.28
C ALA A 315 -35.12 27.73 -11.14
N HIS A 316 -33.94 28.32 -11.37
CA HIS A 316 -33.75 29.47 -12.26
C HIS A 316 -33.91 29.06 -13.73
N GLU A 317 -33.39 27.89 -14.09
CA GLU A 317 -33.47 27.30 -15.43
C GLU A 317 -34.93 26.91 -15.81
N LYS A 318 -35.71 26.36 -14.86
CA LYS A 318 -37.14 26.07 -15.08
C LYS A 318 -38.06 27.30 -15.08
N ARG A 319 -37.63 28.43 -14.50
CA ARG A 319 -38.36 29.71 -14.59
C ARG A 319 -38.10 30.43 -15.91
N PHE A 320 -36.90 30.31 -16.48
CA PHE A 320 -36.56 30.89 -17.79
C PHE A 320 -37.26 30.19 -18.95
N ASN A 321 -37.57 28.88 -18.83
CA ASN A 321 -38.19 28.13 -19.93
C ASN A 321 -39.75 28.12 -19.93
N ARG A 322 -40.40 28.87 -19.02
CA ARG A 322 -41.88 29.01 -18.97
C ARG A 322 -42.41 30.38 -19.38
N SER A 323 -41.56 31.27 -19.88
CA SER A 323 -41.97 32.58 -20.39
C SER A 323 -41.41 32.85 -21.80
N SER A 324 -41.69 31.93 -22.73
CA SER A 324 -41.55 32.19 -24.17
C SER A 324 -42.93 32.36 -24.81
N HIS A 325 -43.62 33.43 -24.42
CA HIS A 325 -44.68 34.05 -25.24
C HIS A 325 -44.88 35.48 -24.75
N TRP A 326 -44.85 36.42 -25.70
CA TRP A 326 -45.05 37.88 -25.61
C TRP A 326 -43.78 38.73 -25.50
N GLY A 327 -43.58 39.52 -26.56
CA GLY A 327 -42.38 40.31 -26.81
C GLY A 327 -42.42 41.73 -26.28
N GLY A 328 -41.34 42.46 -26.59
CA GLY A 328 -41.19 43.88 -26.29
C GLY A 328 -39.73 44.29 -26.18
N GLU A 329 -39.27 45.00 -27.22
CA GLU A 329 -38.23 46.04 -27.29
C GLU A 329 -36.96 46.02 -26.41
N LYS A 330 -35.81 46.13 -27.10
CA LYS A 330 -34.50 46.54 -26.56
C LYS A 330 -34.52 48.00 -26.06
N LYS A 331 -33.89 48.27 -24.91
CA LYS A 331 -33.22 49.55 -24.55
C LYS A 331 -32.31 49.39 -23.30
N PRO A 332 -31.39 50.33 -23.01
CA PRO A 332 -29.94 50.09 -22.90
C PRO A 332 -29.42 49.91 -21.45
N SER A 333 -28.16 49.49 -21.34
CA SER A 333 -27.39 49.25 -20.12
C SER A 333 -27.11 50.54 -19.32
N ASP A 334 -27.26 50.46 -18.00
CA ASP A 334 -26.75 51.45 -17.04
C ASP A 334 -25.24 51.28 -16.79
N PRO A 335 -24.52 52.38 -16.44
CA PRO A 335 -23.06 52.41 -16.36
C PRO A 335 -22.53 51.74 -15.08
N VAL A 336 -21.38 51.08 -15.22
CA VAL A 336 -20.71 50.28 -14.18
C VAL A 336 -19.99 51.21 -13.17
N SER A 337 -20.26 50.98 -11.88
CA SER A 337 -19.89 51.87 -10.75
C SER A 337 -18.46 51.62 -10.26
N ASP A 338 -17.81 52.69 -9.77
CA ASP A 338 -16.48 52.76 -9.16
C ASP A 338 -16.16 51.68 -8.10
N ASP A 339 -17.18 51.01 -7.57
CA ASP A 339 -17.09 49.91 -6.61
C ASP A 339 -16.36 48.67 -7.18
N GLU A 340 -16.52 48.37 -8.47
CA GLU A 340 -15.88 47.19 -9.09
C GLU A 340 -14.37 47.42 -9.30
N ARG A 341 -13.98 48.65 -9.63
CA ARG A 341 -12.57 49.07 -9.70
C ARG A 341 -11.91 49.00 -8.33
N LEU A 342 -12.61 49.43 -7.28
CA LEU A 342 -12.14 49.39 -5.90
C LEU A 342 -11.90 47.96 -5.42
N LEU A 343 -12.73 47.01 -5.87
CA LEU A 343 -12.56 45.59 -5.56
C LEU A 343 -11.30 45.01 -6.24
N ILE A 344 -11.08 45.33 -7.51
CA ILE A 344 -9.90 44.85 -8.27
C ILE A 344 -8.61 45.40 -7.66
N LEU A 345 -8.57 46.70 -7.32
CA LEU A 345 -7.41 47.32 -6.66
C LEU A 345 -7.13 46.70 -5.28
N LYS A 346 -8.18 46.36 -4.54
CA LYS A 346 -8.04 45.66 -3.25
C LYS A 346 -7.47 44.24 -3.42
N MET A 347 -7.88 43.52 -4.47
CA MET A 347 -7.33 42.20 -4.77
C MET A 347 -5.86 42.25 -5.20
N LEU A 348 -5.44 43.31 -5.91
CA LEU A 348 -4.04 43.56 -6.23
C LEU A 348 -3.21 43.87 -4.96
N GLN A 349 -3.73 44.73 -4.07
CA GLN A 349 -3.09 45.06 -2.79
C GLN A 349 -2.91 43.82 -1.90
N GLU A 350 -3.90 42.93 -1.88
CA GLU A 350 -3.87 41.66 -1.15
C GLU A 350 -3.04 40.57 -1.86
N LYS A 351 -2.39 40.88 -2.99
CA LYS A 351 -1.61 39.95 -3.85
C LYS A 351 -2.38 38.71 -4.30
N LYS A 352 -3.71 38.82 -4.41
CA LYS A 352 -4.59 37.74 -4.86
C LYS A 352 -4.63 37.61 -6.39
N ILE A 353 -4.25 38.68 -7.09
CA ILE A 353 -4.13 38.74 -8.55
C ILE A 353 -2.81 39.43 -8.91
N SER A 354 -2.29 39.14 -10.10
CA SER A 354 -1.09 39.80 -10.64
C SER A 354 -1.43 41.20 -11.17
N ALA A 355 -0.42 42.05 -11.36
CA ALA A 355 -0.60 43.39 -11.93
C ALA A 355 -1.21 43.32 -13.35
N ASP A 356 -0.73 42.39 -14.18
CA ASP A 356 -1.20 42.19 -15.55
C ASP A 356 -2.66 41.71 -15.59
N ASP A 357 -3.08 40.90 -14.62
CA ASP A 357 -4.47 40.44 -14.50
C ASP A 357 -5.40 41.56 -14.02
N ALA A 358 -4.92 42.43 -13.11
CA ALA A 358 -5.67 43.60 -12.65
C ALA A 358 -5.88 44.60 -13.80
N GLU A 359 -4.87 44.81 -14.65
CA GLU A 359 -4.94 45.71 -15.80
C GLU A 359 -5.96 45.24 -16.85
N LYS A 360 -5.96 43.95 -17.18
CA LYS A 360 -6.97 43.35 -18.09
C LYS A 360 -8.40 43.46 -17.57
N LEU A 361 -8.59 43.28 -16.26
CA LEU A 361 -9.91 43.39 -15.64
C LEU A 361 -10.39 44.84 -15.57
N LEU A 362 -9.49 45.80 -15.33
CA LEU A 362 -9.83 47.22 -15.33
C LEU A 362 -10.14 47.73 -16.75
N SER A 363 -9.41 47.29 -17.78
CA SER A 363 -9.69 47.68 -19.17
C SER A 363 -11.02 47.14 -19.68
N ALA A 364 -11.41 45.94 -19.23
CA ALA A 364 -12.71 45.33 -19.59
C ALA A 364 -13.91 46.03 -18.93
N LEU A 365 -13.67 46.92 -17.96
CA LEU A 365 -14.69 47.74 -17.31
C LEU A 365 -14.80 49.16 -17.91
N GLU A 366 -13.92 49.51 -18.84
CA GLU A 366 -13.92 50.82 -19.54
C GLU A 366 -14.56 50.78 -20.94
N GLU A 367 -14.78 49.59 -21.51
CA GLU A 367 -15.59 49.34 -22.71
C GLU A 367 -17.06 49.09 -22.35
#